data_AF-A0A257SMP8-F1
#
_entry.id   AF-A0A257SMP8-F1
#
_cell.length_a   1.000
_cell.length_b   1.000
_cell.length_c   1.000
_cell.angle_alpha   90.00
_cell.angle_beta   90.00
_cell.angle_gamma   90.00
#
_symmetry.space_group_name_H-M   'P 1'
#
loop_
_entity.id
_entity.type
_entity.pdbx_description
1 polymer ?
#
loop_
_entity_poly.entity_id
_entity_poly.type
_entity_poly.pdbx_seq_one_letter_code
_entity_poly.pdbx_strand_id
1 'polypeptide(L)'
;MDARALRAALDFGLIETLAAAPAQAAGLDSLGIGPGDVNLCYAWAQNAEISNGQFLPLYFDSWDQVVQATTAFLDANGDPRSAEPSLRGQVALLASMFPTVQDRNWLRLFVQALGDESEHFYHQYWIAQQRARRPVAEAVDSLWQSLRPRFQRFLTNTHQLDGQIVLSLVLGGEGRTLNAAPDHNVMVVTLPASTAAVAEPIYVVAHELVQTIAATAINDNASPAEQRDGVAAGYAPTAAVRGGEMLIQRVAPELGDGFMRFYLSQAGVTPPASGVQAVFTSTFQLPTAIVADLARQINQALGGS
;
A
#
# COMPACT_ATOMS: atom_id res chain seq x y z
N MET A 1 17.54 0.15 8.54
CA MET A 1 17.02 -0.93 7.65
C MET A 1 17.60 -2.31 7.96
N ASP A 2 16.76 -3.33 8.19
CA ASP A 2 17.18 -4.74 8.14
C ASP A 2 17.49 -5.11 6.68
N ALA A 3 18.59 -5.82 6.44
CA ALA A 3 19.06 -6.23 5.11
C ALA A 3 18.03 -7.10 4.35
N ARG A 4 16.99 -7.59 5.03
CA ARG A 4 15.85 -8.33 4.45
C ARG A 4 14.82 -7.43 3.76
N ALA A 5 14.47 -6.27 4.31
CA ALA A 5 13.48 -5.37 3.73
C ALA A 5 13.99 -4.69 2.46
N LEU A 6 15.31 -4.41 2.41
CA LEU A 6 15.97 -4.01 1.17
C LEU A 6 15.90 -5.15 0.15
N ARG A 7 16.13 -6.40 0.55
CA ARG A 7 16.14 -7.56 -0.37
C ARG A 7 14.78 -7.92 -0.97
N ALA A 8 13.71 -7.83 -0.19
CA ALA A 8 12.35 -7.96 -0.70
C ALA A 8 12.01 -6.80 -1.67
N ALA A 9 12.36 -5.56 -1.34
CA ALA A 9 12.22 -4.45 -2.29
C ALA A 9 13.11 -4.63 -3.53
N LEU A 10 14.29 -5.23 -3.41
CA LEU A 10 15.21 -5.53 -4.51
C LEU A 10 14.66 -6.62 -5.45
N ASP A 11 13.98 -7.64 -4.92
CA ASP A 11 13.44 -8.78 -5.68
C ASP A 11 11.99 -8.56 -6.19
N PHE A 12 11.21 -7.65 -5.60
CA PHE A 12 9.78 -7.44 -5.91
C PHE A 12 9.42 -6.19 -6.72
N GLY A 13 10.38 -5.60 -7.44
CA GLY A 13 10.16 -4.45 -8.35
C GLY A 13 9.23 -4.72 -9.56
N LEU A 14 8.53 -5.85 -9.60
CA LEU A 14 7.69 -6.31 -10.70
C LEU A 14 6.27 -5.70 -10.72
N ILE A 15 5.88 -4.98 -9.68
CA ILE A 15 4.53 -4.36 -9.57
C ILE A 15 4.44 -3.07 -10.41
N GLU A 16 5.59 -2.50 -10.82
CA GLU A 16 5.67 -1.17 -11.42
C GLU A 16 5.08 -1.06 -12.84
N THR A 17 4.92 -2.15 -13.59
CA THR A 17 4.67 -2.09 -15.04
C THR A 17 3.24 -2.39 -15.47
N LEU A 18 2.45 -3.13 -14.71
CA LEU A 18 1.06 -3.41 -15.12
C LEU A 18 0.14 -2.18 -14.99
N ALA A 19 0.48 -1.23 -14.12
CA ALA A 19 -0.27 0.03 -13.98
C ALA A 19 0.29 1.19 -14.82
N ALA A 20 1.56 1.16 -15.21
CA ALA A 20 2.25 2.32 -15.81
C ALA A 20 2.57 2.22 -17.32
N ALA A 21 2.26 1.09 -17.99
CA ALA A 21 2.60 0.90 -19.40
C ALA A 21 1.38 0.89 -20.36
N PRO A 22 0.72 2.04 -20.65
CA PRO A 22 -0.10 2.14 -21.84
C PRO A 22 0.72 2.36 -23.13
N ALA A 23 2.05 2.52 -23.06
CA ALA A 23 2.85 3.04 -24.18
C ALA A 23 3.91 2.10 -24.80
N GLN A 24 4.03 0.84 -24.38
CA GLN A 24 4.88 -0.15 -25.06
C GLN A 24 4.16 -1.47 -25.33
N ALA A 25 2.86 -1.39 -25.64
CA ALA A 25 2.04 -2.50 -26.12
C ALA A 25 2.41 -2.99 -27.54
N ALA A 26 3.69 -2.94 -27.92
CA ALA A 26 4.20 -3.50 -29.17
C ALA A 26 4.71 -4.95 -29.00
N GLY A 27 4.82 -5.45 -27.76
CA GLY A 27 5.29 -6.81 -27.44
C GLY A 27 4.20 -7.81 -27.01
N LEU A 28 2.95 -7.37 -26.79
CA LEU A 28 1.88 -8.29 -26.35
C LEU A 28 1.34 -9.18 -27.48
N ASP A 29 1.60 -8.84 -28.75
CA ASP A 29 1.24 -9.66 -29.91
C ASP A 29 2.08 -10.96 -30.03
N SER A 30 3.23 -11.06 -29.34
CA SER A 30 4.07 -12.27 -29.37
C SER A 30 3.70 -13.32 -28.32
N LEU A 31 2.72 -13.05 -27.45
CA LEU A 31 2.29 -14.00 -26.40
C LEU A 31 1.27 -15.04 -26.87
N GLY A 32 0.91 -15.08 -28.17
CA GLY A 32 0.07 -16.14 -28.72
C GLY A 32 -1.32 -16.23 -28.10
N ILE A 33 -1.92 -15.09 -27.74
CA ILE A 33 -3.26 -15.00 -27.16
C ILE A 33 -4.28 -15.24 -28.28
N GLY A 34 -4.89 -16.42 -28.31
CA GLY A 34 -5.94 -16.77 -29.24
C GLY A 34 -7.30 -16.16 -28.84
N PRO A 35 -8.32 -16.18 -29.72
CA PRO A 35 -9.63 -15.55 -29.50
C PRO A 35 -10.49 -16.12 -28.36
N GLY A 36 -9.92 -16.98 -27.49
CA GLY A 36 -10.56 -17.56 -26.31
C GLY A 36 -9.73 -17.44 -25.03
N ASP A 37 -8.58 -16.76 -25.07
CA ASP A 37 -7.72 -16.60 -23.91
C ASP A 37 -8.14 -15.39 -23.07
N VAL A 38 -8.19 -15.60 -21.76
CA VAL A 38 -8.58 -14.60 -20.76
C VAL A 38 -7.73 -13.35 -20.94
N ASN A 39 -8.33 -12.29 -21.48
CA ASN A 39 -7.69 -10.99 -21.56
C ASN A 39 -7.41 -10.51 -20.12
N LEU A 40 -6.13 -10.45 -19.73
CA LEU A 40 -5.71 -10.06 -18.39
C LEU A 40 -6.31 -8.70 -17.99
N CYS A 41 -6.47 -7.77 -18.95
CA CYS A 41 -7.12 -6.47 -18.73
C CYS A 41 -8.64 -6.59 -18.53
N TYR A 42 -9.29 -7.54 -19.20
CA TYR A 42 -10.72 -7.80 -19.03
C TYR A 42 -11.02 -8.49 -17.68
N ALA A 43 -10.17 -9.42 -17.24
CA ALA A 43 -10.27 -10.04 -15.91
C ALA A 43 -10.03 -9.02 -14.79
N TRP A 44 -9.07 -8.10 -14.97
CA TRP A 44 -8.80 -7.01 -14.04
C TRP A 44 -10.01 -6.07 -13.86
N ALA A 45 -10.78 -5.83 -14.92
CA ALA A 45 -11.99 -5.02 -14.86
C ALA A 45 -13.19 -5.72 -14.17
N GLN A 46 -13.15 -7.04 -13.98
CA GLN A 46 -14.30 -7.82 -13.48
C GLN A 46 -14.14 -8.39 -12.07
N ASN A 47 -12.92 -8.47 -11.52
CA ASN A 47 -12.69 -8.97 -10.17
C ASN A 47 -11.85 -7.98 -9.36
N ALA A 48 -12.47 -7.34 -8.37
CA ALA A 48 -11.82 -6.37 -7.49
C ALA A 48 -10.67 -7.01 -6.69
N GLU A 49 -10.70 -8.30 -6.39
CA GLU A 49 -9.61 -9.01 -5.69
C GLU A 49 -8.37 -9.20 -6.57
N ILE A 50 -8.51 -9.16 -7.90
CA ILE A 50 -7.35 -9.16 -8.82
C ILE A 50 -6.54 -7.86 -8.66
N SER A 51 -7.18 -6.75 -8.25
CA SER A 51 -6.46 -5.52 -7.89
C SER A 51 -5.57 -5.69 -6.65
N ASN A 52 -5.88 -6.65 -5.76
CA ASN A 52 -5.02 -6.99 -4.64
C ASN A 52 -3.86 -7.90 -5.08
N GLY A 53 -4.07 -8.71 -6.13
CA GLY A 53 -3.06 -9.55 -6.77
C GLY A 53 -1.84 -8.79 -7.29
N GLN A 54 -1.96 -7.50 -7.63
CA GLN A 54 -0.80 -6.69 -8.00
C GLN A 54 0.22 -6.54 -6.85
N PHE A 55 -0.20 -6.70 -5.59
CA PHE A 55 0.69 -6.65 -4.43
C PHE A 55 1.09 -8.03 -3.93
N LEU A 56 0.71 -9.09 -4.65
CA LEU A 56 1.05 -10.46 -4.30
C LEU A 56 2.53 -10.66 -3.95
N PRO A 57 3.49 -10.10 -4.71
CA PRO A 57 4.90 -10.36 -4.41
C PRO A 57 5.31 -9.86 -3.01
N LEU A 58 4.64 -8.85 -2.46
CA LEU A 58 4.96 -8.29 -1.15
C LEU A 58 4.51 -9.15 0.05
N TYR A 59 3.78 -10.25 -0.20
CA TYR A 59 3.45 -11.26 0.82
C TYR A 59 4.54 -12.33 0.99
N PHE A 60 5.59 -12.27 0.17
CA PHE A 60 6.68 -13.24 0.13
C PHE A 60 8.01 -12.53 0.40
N ASP A 61 9.04 -13.31 0.70
CA ASP A 61 10.41 -12.85 0.99
C ASP A 61 11.26 -12.69 -0.29
N SER A 62 10.97 -13.48 -1.32
CA SER A 62 11.66 -13.43 -2.61
C SER A 62 10.79 -13.86 -3.79
N TRP A 63 11.24 -13.51 -5.01
CA TRP A 63 10.61 -13.97 -6.25
C TRP A 63 10.53 -15.50 -6.34
N ASP A 64 11.59 -16.21 -5.94
CA ASP A 64 11.62 -17.68 -5.91
C ASP A 64 10.50 -18.24 -5.02
N GLN A 65 10.21 -17.57 -3.89
CA GLN A 65 9.14 -17.98 -3.00
C GLN A 65 7.75 -17.73 -3.60
N VAL A 66 7.56 -16.64 -4.37
CA VAL A 66 6.32 -16.41 -5.13
C VAL A 66 6.09 -17.53 -6.14
N VAL A 67 7.12 -17.87 -6.91
CA VAL A 67 7.06 -18.94 -7.91
C VAL A 67 6.75 -20.27 -7.22
N GLN A 68 7.49 -20.61 -6.17
CA GLN A 68 7.30 -21.86 -5.42
C GLN A 68 5.89 -21.97 -4.83
N ALA A 69 5.40 -20.91 -4.17
CA ALA A 69 4.07 -20.89 -3.58
C ALA A 69 2.97 -20.99 -4.64
N THR A 70 3.14 -20.29 -5.77
CA THR A 70 2.20 -20.33 -6.88
C THR A 70 2.14 -21.72 -7.50
N THR A 71 3.29 -22.35 -7.78
CA THR A 71 3.34 -23.73 -8.28
C THR A 71 2.65 -24.69 -7.34
N ALA A 72 2.97 -24.65 -6.04
CA ALA A 72 2.33 -25.52 -5.05
C ALA A 72 0.82 -25.30 -4.93
N PHE A 73 0.36 -24.06 -5.04
CA PHE A 73 -1.06 -23.72 -5.03
C PHE A 73 -1.81 -24.25 -6.26
N LEU A 74 -1.19 -24.18 -7.44
CA LEU A 74 -1.74 -24.73 -8.67
C LEU A 74 -1.77 -26.26 -8.64
N ASP A 75 -0.69 -26.90 -8.19
CA ASP A 75 -0.58 -28.36 -8.09
C ASP A 75 -1.59 -28.94 -7.07
N ALA A 76 -1.82 -28.22 -5.97
CA ALA A 76 -2.81 -28.57 -4.95
C ALA A 76 -4.26 -28.19 -5.35
N ASN A 77 -4.47 -27.64 -6.56
CA ASN A 77 -5.75 -27.11 -7.04
C ASN A 77 -6.43 -26.15 -6.04
N GLY A 78 -5.62 -25.39 -5.30
CA GLY A 78 -6.06 -24.47 -4.26
C GLY A 78 -6.48 -25.07 -2.92
N ASP A 79 -6.29 -26.37 -2.68
CA ASP A 79 -6.52 -26.97 -1.35
C ASP A 79 -5.23 -26.96 -0.51
N PRO A 80 -5.17 -26.18 0.59
CA PRO A 80 -4.01 -26.16 1.49
C PRO A 80 -3.69 -27.51 2.11
N ARG A 81 -4.66 -28.42 2.22
CA ARG A 81 -4.44 -29.77 2.79
C ARG A 81 -3.70 -30.69 1.85
N SER A 82 -3.77 -30.44 0.55
CA SER A 82 -3.09 -31.19 -0.50
C SER A 82 -1.66 -30.72 -0.75
N ALA A 83 -1.26 -29.59 -0.15
CA ALA A 83 0.09 -29.04 -0.26
C ALA A 83 1.04 -29.60 0.81
N GLU A 84 2.34 -29.52 0.50
CA GLU A 84 3.43 -29.82 1.44
C GLU A 84 3.24 -29.04 2.76
N PRO A 85 3.53 -29.64 3.94
CA PRO A 85 3.31 -29.00 5.24
C PRO A 85 3.93 -27.60 5.37
N SER A 86 5.09 -27.39 4.76
CA SER A 86 5.83 -26.12 4.77
C SER A 86 5.19 -25.02 3.91
N LEU A 87 4.34 -25.38 2.93
CA LEU A 87 3.73 -24.45 1.98
C LEU A 87 2.23 -24.22 2.23
N ARG A 88 1.61 -24.93 3.17
CA ARG A 88 0.15 -24.83 3.42
C ARG A 88 -0.30 -23.42 3.77
N GLY A 89 0.50 -22.66 4.51
CA GLY A 89 0.17 -21.27 4.87
C GLY A 89 0.08 -20.38 3.64
N GLN A 90 1.06 -20.48 2.75
CA GLN A 90 1.10 -19.74 1.48
C GLN A 90 -0.02 -20.17 0.54
N VAL A 91 -0.31 -21.47 0.46
CA VAL A 91 -1.43 -22.00 -0.34
C VAL A 91 -2.77 -21.52 0.22
N ALA A 92 -2.94 -21.44 1.55
CA ALA A 92 -4.14 -20.90 2.17
C ALA A 92 -4.33 -19.40 1.90
N LEU A 93 -3.24 -18.63 1.94
CA LEU A 93 -3.25 -17.22 1.56
C LEU A 93 -3.65 -17.05 0.08
N LEU A 94 -3.02 -17.79 -0.82
CA LEU A 94 -3.36 -17.74 -2.25
C LEU A 94 -4.80 -18.20 -2.51
N ALA A 95 -5.30 -19.19 -1.76
CA ALA A 95 -6.68 -19.65 -1.87
C ALA A 95 -7.72 -18.61 -1.43
N SER A 96 -7.38 -17.75 -0.47
CA SER A 96 -8.28 -16.66 -0.06
C SER A 96 -8.34 -15.54 -1.11
N MET A 97 -7.23 -15.31 -1.82
CA MET A 97 -7.13 -14.28 -2.87
C MET A 97 -7.64 -14.77 -4.25
N PHE A 98 -7.43 -16.04 -4.58
CA PHE A 98 -7.72 -16.63 -5.90
C PHE A 98 -8.60 -17.89 -5.78
N PRO A 99 -9.84 -17.78 -5.27
CA PRO A 99 -10.67 -18.92 -4.89
C PRO A 99 -11.14 -19.77 -6.08
N THR A 100 -11.34 -19.17 -7.27
CA THR A 100 -11.90 -19.87 -8.43
C THR A 100 -10.84 -20.46 -9.35
N VAL A 101 -11.23 -21.41 -10.20
CA VAL A 101 -10.35 -21.96 -11.25
C VAL A 101 -9.86 -20.86 -12.20
N GLN A 102 -10.73 -19.88 -12.50
CA GLN A 102 -10.38 -18.76 -13.36
C GLN A 102 -9.33 -17.86 -12.71
N ASP A 103 -9.47 -17.57 -11.40
CA ASP A 103 -8.49 -16.77 -10.65
C ASP A 103 -7.12 -17.47 -10.58
N ARG A 104 -7.12 -18.80 -10.42
CA ARG A 104 -5.89 -19.61 -10.45
C ARG A 104 -5.20 -19.56 -11.81
N ASN A 105 -5.96 -19.68 -12.89
CA ASN A 105 -5.42 -19.55 -14.24
C ASN A 105 -4.87 -18.14 -14.52
N TRP A 106 -5.55 -17.12 -14.01
CA TRP A 106 -5.07 -15.74 -14.06
C TRP A 106 -3.74 -15.61 -13.31
N LEU A 107 -3.66 -16.10 -12.07
CA LEU A 107 -2.44 -16.05 -11.26
C LEU A 107 -1.26 -16.73 -11.96
N ARG A 108 -1.49 -17.90 -12.57
CA ARG A 108 -0.47 -18.61 -13.36
C ARG A 108 0.06 -17.72 -14.47
N LEU A 109 -0.82 -17.15 -15.29
CA LEU A 109 -0.43 -16.28 -16.41
C LEU A 109 0.28 -15.02 -15.93
N PHE A 110 -0.20 -14.43 -14.84
CA PHE A 110 0.41 -13.26 -14.21
C PHE A 110 1.84 -13.53 -13.75
N VAL A 111 2.08 -14.58 -12.96
CA VAL A 111 3.44 -14.93 -12.47
C VAL A 111 4.37 -15.30 -13.62
N GLN A 112 3.87 -15.99 -14.65
CA GLN A 112 4.65 -16.30 -15.86
C GLN A 112 5.04 -15.04 -16.63
N ALA A 113 4.08 -14.13 -16.87
CA ALA A 113 4.35 -12.87 -17.56
C ALA A 113 5.34 -12.01 -16.77
N LEU A 114 5.19 -11.93 -15.44
CA LEU A 114 6.13 -11.20 -14.58
C LEU A 114 7.55 -11.76 -14.66
N GLY A 115 7.72 -13.08 -14.66
CA GLY A 115 9.03 -13.71 -14.82
C GLY A 115 9.70 -13.33 -16.15
N ASP A 116 8.95 -13.46 -17.24
CA ASP A 116 9.44 -13.16 -18.60
C ASP A 116 9.79 -11.67 -18.77
N GLU A 117 8.92 -10.79 -18.27
CA GLU A 117 9.07 -9.33 -18.30
C GLU A 117 10.31 -8.88 -17.52
N SER A 118 10.54 -9.48 -16.35
CA SER A 118 11.75 -9.24 -15.55
C SER A 118 13.00 -9.64 -16.32
N GLU A 119 13.08 -10.87 -16.80
CA GLU A 119 14.27 -11.43 -17.44
C GLU A 119 14.66 -10.70 -18.74
N HIS A 120 13.68 -10.36 -19.57
CA HIS A 120 13.94 -9.88 -20.93
C HIS A 120 13.93 -8.36 -21.06
N PHE A 121 13.18 -7.63 -20.25
CA PHE A 121 12.91 -6.21 -20.49
C PHE A 121 13.27 -5.29 -19.32
N TYR A 122 12.97 -5.68 -18.09
CA TYR A 122 12.98 -4.73 -16.97
C TYR A 122 14.12 -4.88 -15.97
N HIS A 123 14.80 -6.02 -15.90
CA HIS A 123 15.83 -6.25 -14.86
C HIS A 123 16.92 -5.16 -14.86
N GLN A 124 17.42 -4.77 -16.03
CA GLN A 124 18.47 -3.74 -16.13
C GLN A 124 17.94 -2.34 -15.79
N TYR A 125 16.73 -2.00 -16.23
CA TYR A 125 16.08 -0.74 -15.86
C TYR A 125 15.89 -0.66 -14.34
N TRP A 126 15.45 -1.75 -13.72
CA TRP A 126 15.21 -1.81 -12.28
C TRP A 126 16.50 -1.63 -11.47
N ILE A 127 17.58 -2.34 -11.83
CA ILE A 127 18.90 -2.15 -11.22
C ILE A 127 19.36 -0.68 -11.34
N ALA A 128 19.12 -0.05 -12.50
CA ALA A 128 19.47 1.35 -12.69
C ALA A 128 18.65 2.29 -11.79
N GLN A 129 17.33 2.07 -11.66
CA GLN A 129 16.46 2.85 -10.76
C GLN A 129 16.87 2.71 -9.30
N GLN A 130 17.15 1.49 -8.83
CA GLN A 130 17.61 1.27 -7.46
C GLN A 130 18.91 2.04 -7.17
N ARG A 131 19.88 1.96 -8.07
CA ARG A 131 21.17 2.66 -7.91
C ARG A 131 20.97 4.17 -7.91
N ALA A 132 20.14 4.69 -8.81
CA ALA A 132 19.85 6.12 -8.91
C ALA A 132 19.13 6.65 -7.67
N ARG A 133 18.26 5.85 -7.05
CA ARG A 133 17.39 6.28 -5.95
C ARG A 133 17.89 5.88 -4.56
N ARG A 134 18.96 5.10 -4.47
CA ARG A 134 19.58 4.71 -3.19
C ARG A 134 19.83 5.90 -2.24
N PRO A 135 20.37 7.05 -2.67
CA PRO A 135 20.58 8.18 -1.76
C PRO A 135 19.27 8.73 -1.17
N VAL A 136 18.17 8.70 -1.94
CA VAL A 136 16.85 9.11 -1.48
C VAL A 136 16.31 8.11 -0.47
N ALA A 137 16.41 6.81 -0.76
CA ALA A 137 15.98 5.74 0.15
C ALA A 137 16.74 5.77 1.49
N GLU A 138 18.05 6.00 1.46
CA GLU A 138 18.89 6.14 2.66
C GLU A 138 18.50 7.36 3.50
N ALA A 139 18.16 8.48 2.84
CA ALA A 139 17.68 9.68 3.53
C ALA A 139 16.30 9.46 4.17
N VAL A 140 15.41 8.72 3.50
CA VAL A 140 14.11 8.33 4.06
C VAL A 140 14.27 7.37 5.24
N ASP A 141 15.12 6.33 5.16
CA ASP A 141 15.40 5.43 6.30
C ASP A 141 15.95 6.24 7.48
N SER A 142 16.91 7.14 7.24
CA SER A 142 17.48 7.98 8.29
C SER A 142 16.42 8.84 8.98
N LEU A 143 15.53 9.48 8.21
CA LEU A 143 14.43 10.27 8.76
C LEU A 143 13.46 9.38 9.55
N TRP A 144 13.05 8.25 8.98
CA TRP A 144 12.12 7.33 9.64
C TRP A 144 12.68 6.78 10.94
N GLN A 145 13.93 6.32 10.98
CA GLN A 145 14.55 5.83 12.20
C GLN A 145 14.61 6.90 13.30
N SER A 146 14.76 8.19 12.92
CA SER A 146 14.74 9.29 13.88
C SER A 146 13.35 9.57 14.46
N LEU A 147 12.29 9.32 13.69
CA LEU A 147 10.89 9.60 14.04
C LEU A 147 10.15 8.40 14.63
N ARG A 148 10.51 7.17 14.23
CA ARG A 148 9.85 5.92 14.62
C ARG A 148 9.63 5.80 16.13
N PRO A 149 10.58 6.18 17.02
CA PRO A 149 10.33 6.15 18.47
C PRO A 149 9.13 7.00 18.91
N ARG A 150 8.84 8.10 18.20
CA ARG A 150 7.68 8.98 18.48
C ARG A 150 6.34 8.36 18.06
N PHE A 151 6.37 7.48 17.05
CA PHE A 151 5.20 6.71 16.61
C PHE A 151 5.01 5.41 17.40
N GLN A 152 6.02 4.95 18.15
CA GLN A 152 6.05 3.62 18.74
C GLN A 152 4.82 3.28 19.58
N ARG A 153 4.33 4.22 20.39
CA ARG A 153 3.15 3.97 21.23
C ARG A 153 1.88 3.78 20.40
N PHE A 154 1.72 4.58 19.35
CA PHE A 154 0.65 4.43 18.38
C PHE A 154 0.74 3.05 17.70
N LEU A 155 1.90 2.73 17.12
CA LEU A 155 2.17 1.45 16.45
C LEU A 155 1.89 0.24 17.34
N THR A 156 2.28 0.30 18.61
CA THR A 156 2.00 -0.78 19.57
C THR A 156 0.51 -0.93 19.82
N ASN A 157 -0.21 0.17 20.03
CA ASN A 157 -1.63 0.13 20.39
C ASN A 157 -2.55 -0.17 19.20
N THR A 158 -2.10 0.08 17.97
CA THR A 158 -2.81 -0.26 16.74
C THR A 158 -2.37 -1.59 16.12
N HIS A 159 -1.55 -2.38 16.83
CA HIS A 159 -1.01 -3.66 16.36
C HIS A 159 -0.22 -3.57 15.04
N GLN A 160 0.52 -2.48 14.84
CA GLN A 160 1.40 -2.22 13.69
C GLN A 160 2.88 -2.26 14.11
N LEU A 161 3.25 -3.29 14.87
CA LEU A 161 4.43 -3.32 15.74
C LEU A 161 5.78 -3.11 15.04
N ASP A 162 5.91 -3.58 13.81
CA ASP A 162 7.16 -3.55 13.08
C ASP A 162 7.49 -2.15 12.52
N GLY A 163 6.48 -1.34 12.17
CA GLY A 163 6.68 -0.05 11.54
C GLY A 163 7.59 -0.12 10.31
N GLN A 164 7.56 -1.25 9.59
CA GLN A 164 8.35 -1.46 8.39
C GLN A 164 7.70 -0.70 7.23
N ILE A 165 8.55 -0.06 6.44
CA ILE A 165 8.14 0.73 5.28
C ILE A 165 8.85 0.19 4.04
N VAL A 166 8.09 -0.01 2.97
CA VAL A 166 8.59 -0.29 1.62
C VAL A 166 8.31 0.92 0.75
N LEU A 167 9.31 1.38 0.02
CA LEU A 167 9.20 2.53 -0.88
C LEU A 167 8.82 2.06 -2.29
N SER A 168 7.83 2.71 -2.89
CA SER A 168 7.25 2.34 -4.19
C SER A 168 7.20 3.52 -5.14
N LEU A 169 7.56 3.31 -6.42
CA LEU A 169 7.46 4.35 -7.45
C LEU A 169 6.04 4.67 -7.89
N VAL A 170 5.11 3.74 -7.69
CA VAL A 170 3.75 3.83 -8.26
C VAL A 170 2.71 4.28 -7.25
N LEU A 171 2.98 4.09 -5.95
CA LEU A 171 2.07 4.57 -4.92
C LEU A 171 2.27 6.08 -4.71
N GLY A 172 1.17 6.81 -4.82
CA GLY A 172 1.09 8.24 -4.50
C GLY A 172 0.81 8.47 -3.01
N GLY A 173 0.01 9.51 -2.72
CA GLY A 173 -0.35 9.90 -1.36
C GLY A 173 -1.20 8.91 -0.57
N GLU A 174 -1.76 7.88 -1.21
CA GLU A 174 -2.62 6.90 -0.52
C GLU A 174 -1.78 5.89 0.28
N GLY A 175 -0.72 5.34 -0.30
CA GLY A 175 0.01 4.22 0.31
C GLY A 175 -0.80 2.93 0.35
N ARG A 176 -0.28 1.90 1.05
CA ARG A 176 -0.99 0.65 1.31
C ARG A 176 -0.40 -0.09 2.50
N THR A 177 -1.25 -0.55 3.41
CA THR A 177 -0.85 -1.47 4.49
C THR A 177 -1.08 -2.92 4.08
N LEU A 178 -0.04 -3.75 4.21
CA LEU A 178 -0.07 -5.18 3.96
C LEU A 178 0.08 -5.93 5.27
N ASN A 179 -0.86 -6.85 5.52
CA ASN A 179 -0.78 -7.78 6.64
C ASN A 179 -0.16 -9.08 6.11
N ALA A 180 1.17 -9.15 6.05
CA ALA A 180 1.88 -10.31 5.53
C ALA A 180 1.83 -11.50 6.52
N ALA A 181 1.74 -11.21 7.82
CA ALA A 181 1.47 -12.18 8.88
C ALA A 181 0.78 -11.49 10.08
N PRO A 182 0.23 -12.23 11.06
CA PRO A 182 -0.51 -11.64 12.20
C PRO A 182 0.25 -10.55 12.98
N ASP A 183 1.58 -10.62 13.00
CA ASP A 183 2.47 -9.66 13.68
C ASP A 183 3.36 -8.86 12.71
N HIS A 184 3.22 -9.08 11.39
CA HIS A 184 4.04 -8.46 10.37
C HIS A 184 3.18 -7.60 9.44
N ASN A 185 3.18 -6.29 9.73
CA ASN A 185 2.53 -5.28 8.93
C ASN A 185 3.58 -4.43 8.22
N VAL A 186 3.50 -4.38 6.90
CA VAL A 186 4.38 -3.59 6.04
C VAL A 186 3.57 -2.48 5.41
N MET A 187 4.03 -1.24 5.56
CA MET A 187 3.45 -0.10 4.87
C MET A 187 4.21 0.17 3.58
N VAL A 188 3.53 0.07 2.45
CA VAL A 188 4.06 0.44 1.15
C VAL A 188 3.68 1.88 0.90
N VAL A 189 4.66 2.75 0.70
CA VAL A 189 4.45 4.20 0.56
C VAL A 189 5.25 4.74 -0.63
N THR A 190 4.96 5.97 -1.00
CA THR A 190 5.63 6.62 -2.13
C THR A 190 7.16 6.68 -1.95
N LEU A 191 7.91 6.47 -3.04
CA LEU A 191 9.34 6.74 -3.13
C LEU A 191 9.53 8.16 -3.68
N PRO A 192 10.02 9.12 -2.88
CA PRO A 192 10.02 10.51 -3.30
C PRO A 192 10.97 10.72 -4.47
N ALA A 193 10.65 11.73 -5.30
CA ALA A 193 11.43 12.03 -6.50
C ALA A 193 12.84 12.56 -6.18
N SER A 194 13.06 13.11 -4.97
CA SER A 194 14.35 13.68 -4.57
C SER A 194 14.53 13.71 -3.06
N THR A 195 15.75 14.04 -2.63
CA THR A 195 16.09 14.24 -1.21
C THR A 195 15.38 15.44 -0.57
N ALA A 196 14.87 16.39 -1.36
CA ALA A 196 14.08 17.52 -0.85
C ALA A 196 12.67 17.10 -0.40
N ALA A 197 12.21 15.94 -0.84
CA ALA A 197 10.87 15.39 -0.62
C ALA A 197 10.86 14.21 0.36
N VAL A 198 11.93 14.00 1.14
CA VAL A 198 12.10 12.83 2.03
C VAL A 198 11.05 12.69 3.13
N ALA A 199 10.29 13.76 3.40
CA ALA A 199 9.20 13.73 4.37
C ALA A 199 7.89 13.17 3.80
N GLU A 200 7.71 13.14 2.47
CA GLU A 200 6.49 12.64 1.82
C GLU A 200 6.13 11.20 2.23
N PRO A 201 7.07 10.23 2.29
CA PRO A 201 6.79 8.89 2.79
C PRO A 201 6.22 8.89 4.21
N ILE A 202 6.70 9.80 5.07
CA ILE A 202 6.26 9.90 6.46
C ILE A 202 4.82 10.42 6.54
N TYR A 203 4.45 11.31 5.60
CA TYR A 203 3.06 11.78 5.50
C TYR A 203 2.12 10.63 5.14
N VAL A 204 2.51 9.83 4.14
CA VAL A 204 1.75 8.65 3.71
C VAL A 204 1.69 7.59 4.81
N VAL A 205 2.77 7.38 5.57
CA VAL A 205 2.74 6.52 6.77
C VAL A 205 1.69 7.01 7.76
N ALA A 206 1.66 8.29 8.11
CA ALA A 206 0.68 8.79 9.07
C ALA A 206 -0.76 8.65 8.57
N HIS A 207 -1.00 8.85 7.27
CA HIS A 207 -2.28 8.59 6.61
C HIS A 207 -2.70 7.13 6.70
N GLU A 208 -1.78 6.20 6.43
CA GLU A 208 -2.07 4.76 6.45
C GLU A 208 -2.27 4.22 7.86
N LEU A 209 -1.51 4.69 8.83
CA LEU A 209 -1.61 4.26 10.23
C LEU A 209 -2.99 4.55 10.83
N VAL A 210 -3.67 5.61 10.39
CA VAL A 210 -4.96 6.02 10.96
C VAL A 210 -6.17 5.37 10.30
N GLN A 211 -6.00 4.58 9.24
CA GLN A 211 -7.11 4.00 8.46
C GLN A 211 -8.12 3.23 9.34
N THR A 212 -7.62 2.43 10.28
CA THR A 212 -8.46 1.63 11.19
C THR A 212 -9.23 2.52 12.18
N ILE A 213 -8.57 3.53 12.74
CA ILE A 213 -9.19 4.53 13.63
C ILE A 213 -10.25 5.35 12.87
N ALA A 214 -9.96 5.72 11.62
CA ALA A 214 -10.89 6.43 10.75
C ALA A 214 -12.14 5.61 10.46
N ALA A 215 -11.99 4.32 10.13
CA ALA A 215 -13.12 3.43 9.92
C ALA A 215 -14.00 3.33 11.17
N THR A 216 -13.42 3.17 12.37
CA THR A 216 -14.18 3.13 13.62
C THR A 216 -14.91 4.45 13.88
N ALA A 217 -14.22 5.59 13.75
CA ALA A 217 -14.83 6.89 13.98
C ALA A 217 -16.00 7.20 13.02
N ILE A 218 -15.90 6.75 11.76
CA ILE A 218 -17.01 6.83 10.79
C ILE A 218 -18.15 5.93 11.24
N ASN A 219 -17.88 4.66 11.55
CA ASN A 219 -18.92 3.69 11.91
C ASN A 219 -19.69 4.08 13.18
N ASP A 220 -19.00 4.65 14.17
CA ASP A 220 -19.59 5.06 15.44
C ASP A 220 -20.50 6.31 15.30
N ASN A 221 -20.31 7.11 14.26
CA ASN A 221 -20.97 8.41 14.10
C ASN A 221 -21.83 8.52 12.83
N ALA A 222 -21.74 7.58 11.89
CA ALA A 222 -22.61 7.51 10.72
C ALA A 222 -23.96 6.87 11.10
N SER A 223 -25.05 7.52 10.72
CA SER A 223 -26.39 6.97 10.93
C SER A 223 -26.65 5.72 10.08
N PRO A 224 -27.60 4.85 10.49
CA PRO A 224 -28.02 3.71 9.66
C PRO A 224 -28.58 4.11 8.28
N ALA A 225 -29.04 5.35 8.12
CA ALA A 225 -29.44 5.87 6.80
C ALA A 225 -28.21 6.16 5.94
N GLU A 226 -27.23 6.89 6.47
CA GLU A 226 -25.97 7.21 5.76
C GLU A 226 -25.16 5.96 5.38
N GLN A 227 -25.20 4.92 6.22
CA GLN A 227 -24.56 3.64 5.90
C GLN A 227 -25.26 2.93 4.71
N ARG A 228 -26.60 2.95 4.67
CA ARG A 228 -27.37 2.35 3.56
C ARG A 228 -27.22 3.14 2.26
N ASP A 229 -27.10 4.46 2.36
CA ASP A 229 -26.99 5.36 1.22
C ASP A 229 -25.53 5.51 0.72
N GLY A 230 -24.57 4.82 1.35
CA GLY A 230 -23.16 4.84 0.95
C GLY A 230 -22.40 6.12 1.30
N VAL A 231 -23.06 7.09 1.96
CA VAL A 231 -22.46 8.37 2.39
C VAL A 231 -21.30 8.13 3.36
N ALA A 232 -21.45 7.17 4.27
CA ALA A 232 -20.41 6.81 5.24
C ALA A 232 -19.10 6.36 4.56
N ALA A 233 -19.20 5.60 3.47
CA ALA A 233 -18.03 5.16 2.71
C ALA A 233 -17.30 6.35 2.04
N GLY A 234 -18.04 7.39 1.66
CA GLY A 234 -17.47 8.62 1.10
C GLY A 234 -16.60 9.42 2.07
N TYR A 235 -16.73 9.20 3.38
CA TYR A 235 -15.91 9.88 4.39
C TYR A 235 -14.51 9.27 4.55
N ALA A 236 -14.30 8.01 4.15
CA ALA A 236 -13.07 7.28 4.47
C ALA A 236 -11.78 7.97 3.97
N PRO A 237 -11.66 8.40 2.69
CA PRO A 237 -10.44 9.05 2.22
C PRO A 237 -10.13 10.34 2.98
N THR A 238 -11.17 11.16 3.22
CA THR A 238 -11.02 12.41 3.95
C THR A 238 -10.70 12.17 5.43
N ALA A 239 -11.27 11.13 6.05
CA ALA A 239 -11.00 10.75 7.43
C ALA A 239 -9.56 10.27 7.62
N ALA A 240 -8.99 9.54 6.66
CA ALA A 240 -7.59 9.15 6.68
C ALA A 240 -6.66 10.37 6.58
N VAL A 241 -6.92 11.31 5.67
CA VAL A 241 -6.14 12.55 5.53
C VAL A 241 -6.21 13.41 6.80
N ARG A 242 -7.42 13.61 7.35
CA ARG A 242 -7.61 14.39 8.58
C ARG A 242 -7.02 13.68 9.81
N GLY A 243 -7.15 12.37 9.92
CA GLY A 243 -6.54 11.60 10.99
C GLY A 243 -5.01 11.63 10.92
N GLY A 244 -4.43 11.51 9.72
CA GLY A 244 -2.99 11.60 9.51
C GLY A 244 -2.42 12.95 9.94
N GLU A 245 -3.12 14.05 9.62
CA GLU A 245 -2.77 15.40 10.08
C GLU A 245 -2.78 15.49 11.62
N MET A 246 -3.84 15.00 12.26
CA MET A 246 -3.95 14.98 13.72
C MET A 246 -2.86 14.17 14.41
N LEU A 247 -2.46 13.05 13.79
CA LEU A 247 -1.36 12.21 14.28
C LEU A 247 -0.03 12.95 14.14
N ILE A 248 0.28 13.48 12.95
CA ILE A 248 1.52 14.24 12.69
C ILE A 248 1.66 15.41 13.64
N GLN A 249 0.61 16.21 13.87
CA GLN A 249 0.65 17.33 14.79
C GLN A 249 1.05 16.95 16.23
N ARG A 250 0.81 15.71 16.64
CA ARG A 250 1.13 15.23 17.99
C ARG A 250 2.52 14.63 18.09
N VAL A 251 2.96 13.90 17.06
CA VAL A 251 4.22 13.12 17.12
C VAL A 251 5.39 13.81 16.41
N ALA A 252 5.10 14.64 15.41
CA ALA A 252 6.08 15.35 14.60
C ALA A 252 5.49 16.69 14.10
N PRO A 253 5.15 17.65 14.98
CA PRO A 253 4.52 18.91 14.60
C PRO A 253 5.32 19.71 13.57
N GLU A 254 6.64 19.56 13.54
CA GLU A 254 7.54 20.15 12.54
C GLU A 254 7.22 19.71 11.09
N LEU A 255 6.51 18.58 10.94
CA LEU A 255 6.08 18.03 9.66
C LEU A 255 4.66 18.45 9.26
N GLY A 256 3.91 19.12 10.14
CA GLY A 256 2.48 19.40 9.95
C GLY A 256 2.16 20.27 8.72
N ASP A 257 2.89 21.36 8.54
CA ASP A 257 2.72 22.24 7.36
C ASP A 257 3.03 21.50 6.06
N GLY A 258 4.08 20.68 6.05
CA GLY A 258 4.45 19.86 4.90
C GLY A 258 3.40 18.82 4.56
N PHE A 259 2.86 18.12 5.56
CA PHE A 259 1.77 17.16 5.41
C PHE A 259 0.55 17.79 4.72
N MET A 260 0.10 18.94 5.23
CA MET A 260 -1.08 19.61 4.69
C MET A 260 -0.85 20.08 3.24
N ARG A 261 0.33 20.61 2.94
CA ARG A 261 0.69 21.02 1.56
C ARG A 261 0.73 19.82 0.61
N PHE A 262 1.30 18.71 1.06
CA PHE A 262 1.36 17.47 0.27
C PHE A 262 -0.05 17.00 -0.11
N TYR A 263 -0.95 16.81 0.86
CA TYR A 263 -2.31 16.34 0.54
C TYR A 263 -3.15 17.35 -0.24
N LEU A 264 -2.97 18.66 -0.02
CA LEU A 264 -3.58 19.68 -0.88
C LEU A 264 -3.14 19.49 -2.35
N SER A 265 -1.85 19.28 -2.59
CA SER A 265 -1.35 19.02 -3.95
C SER A 265 -1.85 17.70 -4.54
N GLN A 266 -2.01 16.64 -3.73
CA GLN A 266 -2.63 15.39 -4.16
C GLN A 266 -4.11 15.59 -4.55
N ALA A 267 -4.82 16.49 -3.87
CA ALA A 267 -6.19 16.88 -4.20
C ALA A 267 -6.30 17.89 -5.37
N GLY A 268 -5.19 18.21 -6.04
CA GLY A 268 -5.16 19.19 -7.12
C GLY A 268 -5.29 20.65 -6.67
N VAL A 269 -5.19 20.92 -5.37
CA VAL A 269 -5.25 22.26 -4.79
C VAL A 269 -3.83 22.82 -4.66
N THR A 270 -3.59 23.99 -5.25
CA THR A 270 -2.30 24.68 -5.08
C THR A 270 -2.15 25.15 -3.64
N PRO A 271 -1.14 24.68 -2.88
CA PRO A 271 -1.02 25.04 -1.48
C PRO A 271 -0.71 26.54 -1.31
N PRO A 272 -1.35 27.23 -0.35
CA PRO A 272 -1.12 28.65 -0.15
C PRO A 272 0.24 28.90 0.51
N ALA A 273 0.80 30.10 0.27
CA ALA A 273 2.04 30.53 0.91
C ALA A 273 1.89 30.64 2.46
N SER A 274 0.72 31.04 2.93
CA SER A 274 0.36 31.18 4.35
C SER A 274 -1.07 30.69 4.61
N GLY A 275 -1.39 30.27 5.83
CA GLY A 275 -2.75 29.85 6.19
C GLY A 275 -3.15 28.47 5.65
N VAL A 276 -2.16 27.58 5.46
CA VAL A 276 -2.37 26.22 4.91
C VAL A 276 -3.44 25.44 5.66
N GLN A 277 -3.51 25.55 6.99
CA GLN A 277 -4.46 24.82 7.81
C GLN A 277 -5.92 25.15 7.49
N ALA A 278 -6.22 26.42 7.20
CA ALA A 278 -7.58 26.84 6.87
C ALA A 278 -8.03 26.24 5.53
N VAL A 279 -7.15 26.27 4.51
CA VAL A 279 -7.41 25.69 3.18
C VAL A 279 -7.47 24.16 3.26
N PHE A 280 -6.60 23.53 4.04
CA PHE A 280 -6.61 22.10 4.28
C PHE A 280 -7.93 21.64 4.92
N THR A 281 -8.35 22.32 5.99
CA THR A 281 -9.59 22.00 6.70
C THR A 281 -10.83 22.17 5.82
N SER A 282 -10.85 23.18 4.95
CA SER A 282 -11.97 23.43 4.02
C SER A 282 -11.97 22.50 2.81
N THR A 283 -10.81 21.96 2.41
CA THR A 283 -10.69 20.97 1.33
C THR A 283 -11.10 19.58 1.81
N PHE A 284 -10.62 19.19 3.00
CA PHE A 284 -10.87 17.87 3.59
C PHE A 284 -11.96 17.97 4.67
N GLN A 285 -13.20 18.21 4.25
CA GLN A 285 -14.34 18.39 5.16
C GLN A 285 -14.87 17.07 5.70
N LEU A 286 -15.11 17.03 7.01
CA LEU A 286 -15.74 15.91 7.70
C LEU A 286 -16.78 16.40 8.69
N PRO A 287 -17.83 15.60 8.95
CA PRO A 287 -18.76 15.86 10.05
C PRO A 287 -18.03 16.06 11.38
N THR A 288 -18.45 17.07 12.15
CA THR A 288 -17.81 17.44 13.43
C THR A 288 -17.74 16.29 14.42
N ALA A 289 -18.75 15.41 14.44
CA ALA A 289 -18.77 14.22 15.29
C ALA A 289 -17.63 13.24 14.96
N ILE A 290 -17.42 12.95 13.66
CA ILE A 290 -16.32 12.11 13.19
C ILE A 290 -14.97 12.74 13.52
N VAL A 291 -14.82 14.05 13.31
CA VAL A 291 -13.57 14.79 13.64
C VAL A 291 -13.25 14.71 15.14
N ALA A 292 -14.24 14.92 16.00
CA ALA A 292 -14.06 14.85 17.45
C ALA A 292 -13.69 13.43 17.89
N ASP A 293 -14.33 12.42 17.31
CA ASP A 293 -14.08 11.03 17.66
C ASP A 293 -12.72 10.53 17.15
N LEU A 294 -12.33 10.91 15.93
CA LEU A 294 -10.97 10.71 15.40
C LEU A 294 -9.91 11.26 16.36
N ALA A 295 -10.05 12.51 16.79
CA ALA A 295 -9.10 13.16 17.69
C ALA A 295 -9.01 12.43 19.04
N ARG A 296 -10.16 11.97 19.58
CA ARG A 296 -10.23 11.19 20.81
C ARG A 296 -9.53 9.84 20.65
N GLN A 297 -9.82 9.09 19.59
CA GLN A 297 -9.23 7.77 19.36
C GLN A 297 -7.71 7.86 19.11
N ILE A 298 -7.24 8.87 18.36
CA ILE A 298 -5.80 9.12 18.17
C ILE A 298 -5.12 9.44 19.51
N ASN A 299 -5.74 10.27 20.35
CA ASN A 299 -5.23 10.55 21.69
C ASN A 299 -5.11 9.25 22.53
N GLN A 300 -6.13 8.40 22.50
CA GLN A 300 -6.14 7.12 23.21
C GLN A 300 -5.08 6.16 22.67
N ALA A 301 -4.88 6.09 21.35
CA ALA A 301 -3.83 5.28 20.72
C ALA A 301 -2.42 5.78 21.07
N LEU A 302 -2.24 7.10 21.27
CA LEU A 302 -1.01 7.67 21.84
C LEU A 302 -0.97 7.56 23.37
N GLY A 303 -2.00 6.99 23.98
CA GLY A 303 -2.21 6.76 25.40
C GLY A 303 -2.28 8.02 26.26
N GLY A 304 -2.85 9.07 25.69
CA GLY A 304 -3.49 10.15 26.43
C GLY A 304 -4.86 9.71 26.96
N SER A 305 -5.21 10.18 28.16
CA SER A 305 -6.52 10.04 28.78
C SER A 305 -7.45 11.17 28.38
#